data_AF-A0A942S6D2-F1
#
_entry.id   AF-A0A942S6D2-F1
#
_cell.length_a   1.000
_cell.length_b   1.000
_cell.length_c   1.000
_cell.angle_alpha   90.00
_cell.angle_beta   90.00
_cell.angle_gamma   90.00
#
_symmetry.space_group_name_H-M   'P 1'
#
loop_
_entity.id
_entity.type
_entity.pdbx_description
1 polymer ?
#
loop_
_entity_poly.entity_id
_entity_poly.type
_entity_poly.pdbx_seq_one_letter_code
_entity_poly.pdbx_strand_id
1 'polypeptide(L)'
;QGKEVATAIEQMFQGQPVNGELRRFNSTIGKLLPEEYSEYLKEASSLERQQPESVLMNGFSAEEARKEASRCMHCDCRKPDQCLLRNLAERYKASKKRFAFTARKPLKKVKEHSLIVYEPGKCIKCGICVRLTGKYEEEFGFTFIGRGFDVEIGVPFNEKMNIALQKTAEKVAEACPTGALAKLAEMPNGLNEKMI
;
A
#
# COMPACT_ATOMS: atom_id res chain seq x y z
N GLN A 1 -2.53 -25.05 7.79
CA GLN A 1 -3.01 -26.03 8.78
C GLN A 1 -4.06 -25.42 9.72
N GLY A 2 -3.74 -24.63 10.75
CA GLY A 2 -4.78 -24.09 11.66
C GLY A 2 -5.88 -23.23 11.00
N LYS A 3 -5.50 -22.26 10.15
CA LYS A 3 -6.45 -21.37 9.45
C LYS A 3 -7.38 -22.10 8.47
N GLU A 4 -6.81 -23.06 7.73
CA GLU A 4 -7.55 -23.88 6.78
C GLU A 4 -8.61 -24.72 7.49
N VAL A 5 -8.27 -25.31 8.65
CA VAL A 5 -9.20 -26.08 9.49
C VAL A 5 -10.30 -25.18 10.07
N ALA A 6 -9.94 -24.01 10.61
CA ALA A 6 -10.92 -23.06 11.14
C ALA A 6 -11.94 -22.62 10.08
N THR A 7 -11.47 -22.32 8.86
CA THR A 7 -12.34 -21.93 7.75
C THR A 7 -13.27 -23.06 7.32
N ALA A 8 -12.77 -24.30 7.28
CA ALA A 8 -13.59 -25.47 6.95
C ALA A 8 -14.67 -25.74 8.01
N ILE A 9 -14.32 -25.58 9.30
CA ILE A 9 -15.28 -25.70 10.42
C ILE A 9 -16.36 -24.62 10.32
N GLU A 10 -15.99 -23.38 10.03
CA GLU A 10 -16.94 -22.28 9.84
C GLU A 10 -17.89 -22.52 8.67
N GLN A 11 -17.37 -22.95 7.51
CA GLN A 11 -18.19 -23.34 6.36
C GLN A 11 -19.19 -24.44 6.73
N MET A 12 -18.75 -25.44 7.50
CA MET A 12 -19.61 -26.51 8.00
C MET A 12 -20.71 -25.99 8.93
N PHE A 13 -20.39 -25.12 9.90
CA PHE A 13 -21.38 -24.53 10.81
C PHE A 13 -22.39 -23.62 10.08
N GLN A 14 -21.98 -22.95 9.01
CA GLN A 14 -22.85 -22.11 8.20
C GLN A 14 -23.67 -22.89 7.14
N GLY A 15 -23.54 -24.23 7.08
CA GLY A 15 -24.20 -25.06 6.08
C GLY A 15 -23.72 -24.82 4.65
N GLN A 16 -22.54 -24.21 4.48
CA GLN A 16 -21.91 -23.95 3.19
C GLN A 16 -21.09 -25.18 2.73
N PRO A 17 -20.88 -25.37 1.41
CA PRO A 17 -19.97 -26.39 0.93
C PRO A 17 -18.54 -26.13 1.43
N VAL A 18 -17.94 -27.17 2.04
CA VAL A 18 -16.58 -27.11 2.61
C VAL A 18 -15.55 -27.13 1.49
N ASN A 19 -15.18 -25.94 1.02
CA ASN A 19 -14.21 -25.73 -0.06
C ASN A 19 -12.82 -25.30 0.46
N GLY A 20 -12.69 -25.10 1.78
CA GLY A 20 -11.46 -24.62 2.41
C GLY A 20 -11.27 -23.11 2.25
N GLU A 21 -10.11 -22.62 2.69
CA GLU A 21 -9.76 -21.19 2.65
C GLU A 21 -9.48 -20.73 1.21
N LEU A 22 -10.19 -19.68 0.76
CA LEU A 22 -9.91 -19.05 -0.53
C LEU A 22 -8.53 -18.40 -0.48
N ARG A 23 -7.55 -18.99 -1.17
CA ARG A 23 -6.22 -18.38 -1.31
C ARG A 23 -6.31 -17.15 -2.21
N ARG A 24 -6.31 -15.97 -1.58
CA ARG A 24 -6.28 -14.69 -2.29
C ARG A 24 -5.04 -14.54 -3.16
N PHE A 25 -5.20 -13.89 -4.31
CA PHE A 25 -4.06 -13.51 -5.15
C PHE A 25 -3.17 -12.55 -4.35
N ASN A 26 -1.88 -12.86 -4.32
CA ASN A 26 -0.89 -12.04 -3.61
C ASN A 26 0.36 -11.81 -4.47
N SER A 27 0.65 -10.54 -4.72
CA SER A 27 1.89 -10.07 -5.31
C SER A 27 2.84 -9.64 -4.20
N THR A 28 4.01 -10.26 -4.15
CA THR A 28 4.98 -10.10 -3.07
C THR A 28 6.26 -9.53 -3.64
N ILE A 29 6.82 -8.51 -3.00
CA ILE A 29 8.09 -7.93 -3.42
C ILE A 29 9.28 -8.89 -3.19
N GLY A 30 9.15 -9.80 -2.22
CA GLY A 30 10.22 -10.72 -1.83
C GLY A 30 11.11 -10.10 -0.74
N LYS A 31 12.38 -10.53 -0.69
CA LYS A 31 13.35 -9.99 0.26
C LYS A 31 13.75 -8.56 -0.14
N LEU A 32 13.85 -7.71 0.86
CA LEU A 32 14.33 -6.35 0.70
C LEU A 32 15.86 -6.38 0.54
N LEU A 33 16.37 -5.61 -0.41
CA LEU A 33 17.81 -5.44 -0.61
C LEU A 33 18.32 -4.33 0.32
N PRO A 34 19.58 -4.39 0.79
CA PRO A 34 20.13 -3.38 1.69
C PRO A 34 19.99 -1.94 1.17
N GLU A 35 20.09 -1.75 -0.15
CA GLU A 35 19.99 -0.45 -0.81
C GLU A 35 18.56 0.13 -0.76
N GLU A 36 17.55 -0.70 -0.51
CA GLU A 36 16.14 -0.33 -0.48
C GLU A 36 15.63 -0.04 0.94
N TYR A 37 16.47 -0.20 1.96
CA TYR A 37 16.10 0.03 3.35
C TYR A 37 15.72 1.50 3.56
N SER A 38 16.49 2.41 2.95
CA SER A 38 16.23 3.85 2.99
C SER A 38 14.84 4.20 2.43
N GLU A 39 14.42 3.56 1.34
CA GLU A 39 13.12 3.77 0.72
C GLU A 39 11.97 3.34 1.64
N TYR A 40 12.15 2.24 2.37
CA TYR A 40 11.15 1.75 3.31
C TYR A 40 11.04 2.60 4.58
N LEU A 41 12.15 3.19 5.01
CA LEU A 41 12.23 4.03 6.20
C LEU A 41 11.71 5.47 5.98
N LYS A 42 11.42 5.90 4.74
CA LYS A 42 10.89 7.25 4.43
C LYS A 42 9.64 7.65 5.21
N GLU A 43 8.89 6.67 5.70
CA GLU A 43 7.67 6.87 6.47
C GLU A 43 7.82 6.57 7.95
N ALA A 44 8.84 5.80 8.33
CA ALA A 44 9.10 5.45 9.71
C ALA A 44 9.78 6.59 10.45
N SER A 45 9.34 6.82 11.68
CA SER A 45 10.06 7.64 12.64
C SER A 45 11.45 7.07 12.92
N SER A 46 12.45 7.95 13.10
CA SER A 46 13.81 7.58 13.47
C SER A 46 14.01 7.37 14.97
N LEU A 47 12.91 7.36 15.75
CA LEU A 47 12.97 7.10 17.19
C LEU A 47 13.54 5.69 17.46
N GLU A 48 14.17 5.56 18.62
CA GLU A 48 14.60 4.27 19.13
C GLU A 48 13.39 3.39 19.48
N ARG A 49 13.64 2.07 19.52
CA ARG A 49 12.61 1.11 19.91
C ARG A 49 12.12 1.40 21.32
N GLN A 50 10.82 1.62 21.45
CA GLN A 50 10.21 1.79 22.75
C GLN A 50 10.06 0.42 23.42
N GLN A 51 10.31 0.38 24.72
CA GLN A 51 10.01 -0.76 25.57
C GLN A 51 9.05 -0.28 26.65
N PRO A 52 8.06 -1.09 27.06
CA PRO A 52 7.18 -0.71 28.15
C PRO A 52 7.99 -0.60 29.45
N GLU A 53 7.79 0.47 30.21
CA GLU A 53 8.46 0.66 31.51
C GLU A 53 8.15 -0.47 32.51
N SER A 54 6.95 -1.07 32.43
CA SER A 54 6.53 -2.21 33.26
C SER A 54 6.32 -3.47 32.42
N VAL A 55 7.28 -4.38 32.47
CA VAL A 55 7.23 -5.68 31.77
C VAL A 55 6.21 -6.64 32.40
N LEU A 56 5.72 -6.35 33.61
CA LEU A 56 5.06 -7.35 34.45
C LEU A 56 3.52 -7.31 34.48
N MET A 57 2.84 -6.24 34.05
CA MET A 57 1.35 -6.26 33.98
C MET A 57 0.70 -5.28 32.99
N ASN A 58 1.28 -4.10 32.71
CA ASN A 58 0.51 -3.01 32.07
C ASN A 58 0.85 -2.73 30.59
N GLY A 59 1.89 -3.38 30.04
CA GLY A 59 2.29 -3.19 28.64
C GLY A 59 2.65 -1.73 28.32
N PHE A 60 2.45 -1.31 27.07
CA PHE A 60 2.67 0.09 26.65
C PHE A 60 1.55 1.00 27.14
N SER A 61 1.90 2.16 27.68
CA SER A 61 0.99 3.30 27.78
C SER A 61 0.55 3.75 26.38
N ALA A 62 -0.56 4.50 26.32
CA ALA A 62 -1.08 5.01 25.05
C ALA A 62 -0.05 5.92 24.31
N GLU A 63 0.80 6.62 25.05
CA GLU A 63 1.83 7.48 24.45
C GLU A 63 3.00 6.65 23.89
N GLU A 64 3.51 5.68 24.65
CA GLU A 64 4.58 4.80 24.17
C GLU A 64 4.11 3.96 22.98
N ALA A 65 2.86 3.50 23.00
CA ALA A 65 2.25 2.78 21.88
C ALA A 65 2.20 3.63 20.61
N ARG A 66 1.84 4.93 20.72
CA ARG A 66 1.87 5.87 19.58
C ARG A 66 3.29 6.09 19.08
N LYS A 67 4.27 6.27 19.98
CA LYS A 67 5.68 6.43 19.62
C LYS A 67 6.22 5.20 18.90
N GLU A 68 5.94 3.99 19.40
CA GLU A 68 6.35 2.75 18.75
C GLU A 68 5.62 2.54 17.41
N ALA A 69 4.32 2.82 17.33
CA ALA A 69 3.55 2.74 16.09
C ALA A 69 4.08 3.71 15.02
N SER A 70 4.59 4.89 15.40
CA SER A 70 5.20 5.84 14.46
C SER A 70 6.45 5.30 13.77
N ARG A 71 7.08 4.23 14.29
CA ARG A 71 8.23 3.55 13.68
C ARG A 71 7.82 2.51 12.63
N CYS A 72 6.52 2.36 12.35
CA CYS A 72 6.04 1.47 11.31
C CYS A 72 6.61 1.84 9.94
N MET A 73 7.18 0.86 9.24
CA MET A 73 7.73 1.04 7.90
C MET A 73 6.66 1.03 6.79
N HIS A 74 5.40 0.75 7.15
CA HIS A 74 4.30 0.54 6.21
C HIS A 74 4.68 -0.47 5.10
N CYS A 75 5.05 -1.69 5.52
CA CYS A 75 5.39 -2.82 4.65
C CYS A 75 4.21 -3.67 4.20
N ASP A 76 3.03 -3.33 4.71
CA ASP A 76 1.76 -3.87 4.28
C ASP A 76 1.27 -3.24 2.96
N CYS A 77 0.29 -3.90 2.34
CA CYS A 77 -0.40 -3.35 1.19
C CYS A 77 -1.44 -2.35 1.67
N ARG A 78 -1.38 -1.10 1.19
CA ARG A 78 -2.31 -0.02 1.54
C ARG A 78 -3.76 -0.20 1.04
N LYS A 79 -3.99 -1.16 0.15
CA LYS A 79 -5.33 -1.45 -0.40
C LYS A 79 -5.58 -2.96 -0.41
N PRO A 80 -5.46 -3.66 0.73
CA PRO A 80 -5.44 -5.12 0.73
C PRO A 80 -6.80 -5.68 0.28
N ASP A 81 -7.91 -5.11 0.73
CA ASP A 81 -9.24 -5.67 0.47
C ASP A 81 -9.91 -5.13 -0.79
N GLN A 82 -9.53 -3.92 -1.22
CA GLN A 82 -10.14 -3.22 -2.36
C GLN A 82 -9.23 -3.16 -3.59
N CYS A 83 -8.11 -3.90 -3.61
CA CYS A 83 -7.23 -3.93 -4.77
C CYS A 83 -7.92 -4.66 -5.94
N LEU A 84 -8.31 -3.90 -6.95
CA LEU A 84 -9.01 -4.42 -8.12
C LEU A 84 -8.14 -5.43 -8.88
N LEU A 85 -6.82 -5.23 -8.93
CA LEU A 85 -5.91 -6.21 -9.52
C LEU A 85 -5.98 -7.56 -8.82
N ARG A 86 -6.02 -7.59 -7.48
CA ARG A 86 -6.13 -8.85 -6.72
C ARG A 86 -7.47 -9.52 -7.00
N ASN A 87 -8.56 -8.77 -6.92
CA ASN A 87 -9.91 -9.27 -7.14
C ASN A 87 -10.10 -9.85 -8.56
N LEU A 88 -9.59 -9.15 -9.58
CA LEU A 88 -9.65 -9.62 -10.96
C LEU A 88 -8.70 -10.80 -11.20
N ALA A 89 -7.51 -10.80 -10.60
CA ALA A 89 -6.58 -11.92 -10.69
C ALA A 89 -7.16 -13.20 -10.10
N GLU A 90 -7.87 -13.11 -8.96
CA GLU A 90 -8.61 -14.22 -8.37
C GLU A 90 -9.73 -14.70 -9.30
N ARG A 91 -10.60 -13.77 -9.74
CA ARG A 91 -11.74 -14.07 -10.62
C ARG A 91 -11.31 -14.81 -11.89
N TYR A 92 -10.22 -14.36 -12.51
CA TYR A 92 -9.72 -14.93 -13.77
C TYR A 92 -8.63 -15.99 -13.56
N LYS A 93 -8.41 -16.44 -12.31
CA LYS A 93 -7.42 -17.48 -11.96
C LYS A 93 -6.02 -17.20 -12.50
N ALA A 94 -5.61 -15.93 -12.47
CA ALA A 94 -4.30 -15.50 -12.92
C ALA A 94 -3.19 -16.09 -12.03
N SER A 95 -2.13 -16.61 -12.65
CA SER A 95 -1.00 -17.21 -11.94
C SER A 95 0.27 -16.40 -12.15
N LYS A 96 0.81 -15.82 -11.06
CA LYS A 96 2.10 -15.11 -11.08
C LYS A 96 3.28 -16.00 -11.48
N LYS A 97 3.15 -17.32 -11.30
CA LYS A 97 4.22 -18.29 -11.61
C LYS A 97 4.35 -18.57 -13.11
N ARG A 98 3.32 -18.26 -13.91
CA ARG A 98 3.32 -18.53 -15.36
C ARG A 98 4.35 -17.67 -16.10
N PHE A 99 4.55 -16.43 -15.65
CA PHE A 99 5.50 -15.48 -16.23
C PHE A 99 6.35 -14.90 -15.10
N ALA A 100 7.35 -15.66 -14.67
CA ALA A 100 8.30 -15.20 -13.68
C ALA A 100 9.31 -14.25 -14.33
N PHE A 101 9.48 -13.06 -13.75
CA PHE A 101 10.60 -12.19 -14.10
C PHE A 101 11.89 -12.74 -13.52
N THR A 102 12.99 -12.62 -14.27
CA THR A 102 14.34 -12.95 -13.80
C THR A 102 14.83 -11.98 -12.73
N ALA A 103 14.42 -10.71 -12.81
CA ALA A 103 14.73 -9.68 -11.82
C ALA A 103 13.53 -8.75 -11.61
N ARG A 104 13.29 -8.35 -10.35
CA ARG A 104 12.32 -7.30 -10.03
C ARG A 104 12.96 -5.92 -10.14
N LYS A 105 12.14 -4.90 -10.41
CA LYS A 105 12.58 -3.50 -10.26
C LYS A 105 12.91 -3.23 -8.78
N PRO A 106 13.89 -2.34 -8.50
CA PRO A 106 14.11 -1.83 -7.15
C PRO A 106 12.84 -1.19 -6.59
N LEU A 107 12.66 -1.34 -5.29
CA LEU A 107 11.60 -0.65 -4.58
C LEU A 107 11.85 0.86 -4.59
N LYS A 108 10.77 1.62 -4.76
CA LYS A 108 10.77 3.08 -4.65
C LYS A 108 9.49 3.54 -3.99
N LYS A 109 9.58 4.44 -3.01
CA LYS A 109 8.49 5.20 -2.42
C LYS A 109 8.74 6.69 -2.65
N VAL A 110 7.80 7.36 -3.31
CA VAL A 110 7.81 8.81 -3.52
C VAL A 110 6.85 9.43 -2.52
N LYS A 111 7.41 10.11 -1.51
CA LYS A 111 6.69 10.80 -0.43
C LYS A 111 6.99 12.30 -0.49
N GLU A 112 6.60 12.92 -1.60
CA GLU A 112 6.81 14.36 -1.82
C GLU A 112 5.56 15.18 -1.47
N HIS A 113 4.39 14.53 -1.37
CA HIS A 113 3.14 15.16 -1.00
C HIS A 113 2.77 14.83 0.44
N SER A 114 2.20 15.79 1.16
CA SER A 114 1.74 15.65 2.55
C SER A 114 0.60 14.65 2.77
N LEU A 115 -0.19 14.32 1.74
CA LEU A 115 -1.42 13.54 1.87
C LEU A 115 -1.28 12.13 1.28
N ILE A 116 -0.36 11.94 0.33
CA ILE A 116 -0.28 10.70 -0.44
C ILE A 116 1.16 10.23 -0.62
N VAL A 117 1.31 8.93 -0.82
CA VAL A 117 2.55 8.28 -1.22
C VAL A 117 2.34 7.57 -2.55
N TYR A 118 3.38 7.58 -3.38
CA TYR A 118 3.41 6.86 -4.65
C TYR A 118 4.46 5.76 -4.64
N GLU A 119 4.04 4.53 -4.94
CA GLU A 119 4.87 3.34 -5.05
C GLU A 119 4.85 2.83 -6.51
N PRO A 120 5.78 3.26 -7.38
CA PRO A 120 5.79 2.91 -8.80
C PRO A 120 5.81 1.41 -9.06
N GLY A 121 6.43 0.62 -8.17
CA GLY A 121 6.46 -0.84 -8.26
C GLY A 121 5.09 -1.52 -8.17
N LYS A 122 4.07 -0.82 -7.68
CA LYS A 122 2.67 -1.28 -7.64
C LYS A 122 1.84 -0.73 -8.82
N CYS A 123 2.40 0.16 -9.65
CA CYS A 123 1.70 0.83 -10.73
C CYS A 123 1.55 -0.09 -11.95
N ILE A 124 0.31 -0.30 -12.41
CA ILE A 124 0.00 -1.04 -13.63
C ILE A 124 -0.17 -0.12 -14.86
N LYS A 125 0.24 1.15 -14.75
CA LYS A 125 0.24 2.13 -15.85
C LYS A 125 -1.14 2.31 -16.52
N CYS A 126 -2.23 2.19 -15.76
CA CYS A 126 -3.60 2.28 -16.28
C CYS A 126 -4.05 3.68 -16.76
N GLY A 127 -3.27 4.72 -16.44
CA GLY A 127 -3.55 6.11 -16.82
C GLY A 127 -4.75 6.76 -16.11
N ILE A 128 -5.35 6.12 -15.09
CA ILE A 128 -6.47 6.72 -14.34
C ILE A 128 -6.05 8.05 -13.70
N CYS A 129 -4.88 8.08 -13.06
CA CYS A 129 -4.32 9.28 -12.46
C CYS A 129 -4.10 10.39 -13.50
N VAL A 130 -3.51 10.07 -14.66
CA VAL A 130 -3.31 11.00 -15.79
C VAL A 130 -4.64 11.61 -16.26
N ARG A 131 -5.67 10.78 -16.43
CA ARG A 131 -7.01 11.25 -16.83
C ARG A 131 -7.66 12.13 -15.77
N LEU A 132 -7.48 11.81 -14.48
CA LEU A 132 -8.01 12.62 -13.39
C LEU A 132 -7.31 13.97 -13.30
N THR A 133 -5.98 14.01 -13.34
CA THR A 133 -5.24 15.27 -13.28
C THR A 133 -5.56 16.16 -14.48
N GLY A 134 -5.74 15.59 -15.67
CA GLY A 134 -6.19 16.34 -16.85
C GLY A 134 -7.65 16.83 -16.73
N LYS A 135 -8.57 15.99 -16.24
CA LYS A 135 -9.98 16.34 -16.06
C LYS A 135 -10.19 17.52 -15.10
N TYR A 136 -9.38 17.61 -14.05
CA TYR A 136 -9.45 18.66 -13.04
C TYR A 136 -8.44 19.79 -13.28
N GLU A 137 -7.82 19.82 -14.46
CA GLU A 137 -6.94 20.90 -14.91
C GLU A 137 -5.85 21.23 -13.87
N GLU A 138 -5.13 20.19 -13.42
CA GLU A 138 -3.85 20.40 -12.74
C GLU A 138 -2.88 21.07 -13.72
N GLU A 139 -2.09 22.04 -13.23
CA GLU A 139 -1.11 22.75 -14.06
C GLU A 139 -0.09 21.79 -14.68
N PHE A 140 0.46 20.88 -13.87
CA PHE A 140 1.37 19.84 -14.32
C PHE A 140 0.69 18.48 -14.44
N GLY A 141 -0.01 18.04 -13.37
CA GLY A 141 -0.64 16.73 -13.33
C GLY A 141 0.33 15.55 -13.50
N PHE A 142 -0.22 14.36 -13.69
CA PHE A 142 0.56 13.18 -14.06
C PHE A 142 0.54 12.96 -15.57
N THR A 143 1.61 12.37 -16.08
CA THR A 143 1.73 11.93 -17.48
C THR A 143 2.47 10.60 -17.58
N PHE A 144 2.50 10.05 -18.79
CA PHE A 144 3.36 8.92 -19.15
C PHE A 144 4.73 9.45 -19.56
N ILE A 145 5.79 8.95 -18.93
CA ILE A 145 7.18 9.30 -19.22
C ILE A 145 7.88 8.08 -19.81
N GLY A 146 8.63 8.28 -20.89
CA GLY A 146 9.34 7.20 -21.59
C GLY A 146 8.48 6.45 -22.62
N ARG A 147 8.95 5.28 -23.06
CA ARG A 147 8.30 4.46 -24.10
C ARG A 147 8.52 2.97 -23.87
N GLY A 148 7.60 2.13 -24.36
CA GLY A 148 7.70 0.67 -24.25
C GLY A 148 7.65 0.15 -22.80
N PHE A 149 8.53 -0.79 -22.47
CA PHE A 149 8.60 -1.39 -21.13
C PHE A 149 9.01 -0.38 -20.04
N ASP A 150 9.75 0.65 -20.44
CA ASP A 150 10.30 1.68 -19.54
C ASP A 150 9.33 2.83 -19.28
N VAL A 151 8.09 2.75 -19.78
CA VAL A 151 7.07 3.76 -19.45
C VAL A 151 6.85 3.81 -17.95
N GLU A 152 6.84 5.00 -17.36
CA GLU A 152 6.47 5.21 -15.97
C GLU A 152 5.45 6.35 -15.87
N ILE A 153 4.63 6.31 -14.82
CA ILE A 153 3.80 7.46 -14.47
C ILE A 153 4.64 8.39 -13.61
N GLY A 154 4.70 9.66 -14.01
CA GLY A 154 5.41 10.70 -13.28
C GLY A 154 4.90 12.09 -13.65
N VAL A 155 5.56 13.11 -13.12
CA VAL A 155 5.22 14.51 -13.36
C VAL A 155 6.05 15.02 -14.55
N PRO A 156 5.47 15.78 -15.50
CA PRO A 156 6.23 16.36 -16.60
C PRO A 156 7.39 17.23 -16.09
N PHE A 157 8.44 17.34 -16.91
CA PHE A 157 9.65 18.13 -16.61
C PHE A 157 10.41 17.72 -15.34
N ASN A 158 10.14 16.52 -14.80
CA ASN A 158 10.73 16.04 -13.56
C ASN A 158 10.40 16.94 -12.35
N GLU A 159 9.23 17.60 -12.40
CA GLU A 159 8.69 18.35 -11.28
C GLU A 159 8.25 17.43 -10.13
N LYS A 160 8.00 18.03 -8.97
CA LYS A 160 7.63 17.28 -7.76
C LYS A 160 6.15 16.92 -7.75
N MET A 161 5.83 15.79 -7.12
CA MET A 161 4.46 15.28 -7.01
C MET A 161 3.53 16.21 -6.22
N ASN A 162 4.06 17.01 -5.27
CA ASN A 162 3.25 18.01 -4.57
C ASN A 162 2.76 19.10 -5.51
N ILE A 163 3.60 19.62 -6.42
CA ILE A 163 3.20 20.65 -7.40
C ILE A 163 2.21 20.06 -8.41
N ALA A 164 2.37 18.78 -8.76
CA ALA A 164 1.51 18.11 -9.75
C ALA A 164 0.07 17.85 -9.29
N LEU A 165 -0.18 17.77 -7.97
CA LEU A 165 -1.43 17.27 -7.40
C LEU A 165 -2.05 18.25 -6.40
N GLN A 166 -2.20 19.51 -6.80
CA GLN A 166 -2.76 20.56 -5.93
C GLN A 166 -4.25 20.34 -5.65
N LYS A 167 -5.00 19.84 -6.63
CA LYS A 167 -6.46 19.70 -6.60
C LYS A 167 -6.93 18.24 -6.49
N THR A 168 -6.07 17.30 -6.88
CA THR A 168 -6.47 15.92 -7.20
C THR A 168 -5.83 14.83 -6.33
N ALA A 169 -4.97 15.16 -5.37
CA ALA A 169 -4.24 14.19 -4.55
C ALA A 169 -5.14 13.07 -3.98
N GLU A 170 -6.24 13.43 -3.31
CA GLU A 170 -7.18 12.45 -2.75
C GLU A 170 -7.87 11.61 -3.84
N LYS A 171 -8.28 12.26 -4.93
CA LYS A 171 -9.01 11.61 -6.03
C LYS A 171 -8.16 10.55 -6.70
N VAL A 172 -6.87 10.85 -6.94
CA VAL A 172 -5.97 9.88 -7.58
C VAL A 172 -5.62 8.72 -6.64
N ALA A 173 -5.52 8.97 -5.34
CA ALA A 173 -5.30 7.91 -4.35
C ALA A 173 -6.50 6.96 -4.25
N GLU A 174 -7.72 7.50 -4.18
CA GLU A 174 -8.96 6.70 -4.13
C GLU A 174 -9.16 5.88 -5.40
N ALA A 175 -8.95 6.50 -6.56
CA ALA A 175 -9.16 5.88 -7.85
C ALA A 175 -8.06 4.88 -8.26
N CYS A 176 -6.91 4.86 -7.56
CA CYS A 176 -5.84 3.92 -7.87
C CYS A 176 -6.29 2.46 -7.66
N PRO A 177 -6.25 1.60 -8.69
CA PRO A 177 -6.79 0.24 -8.60
C PRO A 177 -5.89 -0.71 -7.80
N THR A 178 -4.60 -0.40 -7.65
CA THR A 178 -3.60 -1.28 -7.03
C THR A 178 -3.03 -0.76 -5.72
N GLY A 179 -3.40 0.45 -5.30
CA GLY A 179 -2.78 1.13 -4.16
C GLY A 179 -1.35 1.60 -4.43
N ALA A 180 -0.98 1.80 -5.71
CA ALA A 180 0.27 2.45 -6.08
C ALA A 180 0.28 3.91 -5.64
N LEU A 181 -0.83 4.62 -5.82
CA LEU A 181 -1.11 5.90 -5.16
C LEU A 181 -2.06 5.61 -4.00
N ALA A 182 -1.73 6.09 -2.81
CA ALA A 182 -2.52 5.85 -1.62
C ALA A 182 -2.36 7.02 -0.64
N LYS A 183 -3.39 7.25 0.19
CA LYS A 183 -3.31 8.22 1.28
C LYS A 183 -2.24 7.75 2.28
N LEU A 184 -1.49 8.71 2.82
CA LEU A 184 -0.67 8.48 3.99
C LEU A 184 -1.61 8.18 5.17
N ALA A 185 -1.23 7.25 6.03
CA ALA A 185 -2.03 6.97 7.22
C ALA A 185 -2.01 8.23 8.09
N GLU A 186 -3.20 8.79 8.38
CA GLU A 186 -3.31 9.76 9.45
C GLU A 186 -2.97 9.01 10.75
N MET A 187 -2.04 9.54 11.55
CA MET A 187 -2.02 9.15 12.95
C MET A 187 -3.41 9.50 13.50
N PRO A 188 -4.14 8.58 14.15
CA PRO A 188 -5.48 8.86 14.64
C PRO A 188 -5.39 10.05 15.62
N ASN A 189 -5.74 11.24 15.13
CA ASN A 189 -6.06 12.37 15.98
C ASN A 189 -7.44 12.06 16.57
N GLY A 190 -7.42 11.48 17.77
CA GLY A 190 -8.63 11.14 18.51
C GLY A 190 -9.27 9.85 18.03
N LEU A 191 -8.83 8.72 18.59
CA LEU A 191 -9.80 7.68 18.92
C LEU A 191 -10.80 8.34 19.87
N ASN A 192 -11.98 8.68 19.36
CA ASN A 192 -13.13 9.04 20.19
C ASN A 192 -13.23 8.02 21.32
N GLU A 193 -13.28 8.48 22.57
CA GLU A 193 -13.33 7.69 23.81
C GLU A 193 -14.60 6.81 23.95
N LYS A 194 -15.28 6.47 22.85
CA LYS A 194 -16.58 5.76 22.85
C LYS A 194 -16.56 4.34 22.28
N MET A 195 -15.41 3.66 22.26
CA MET A 195 -15.35 2.23 21.93
C MET A 195 -14.41 1.45 22.85
N ILE A 196 -14.58 1.62 24.16
CA ILE A 196 -14.29 0.58 25.16
C ILE A 196 -15.64 0.14 25.73
#